data_AF-A0A8C4NYA8-F1
#
_entry.id   AF-A0A8C4NYA8-F1
#
_cell.length_a   1.000
_cell.length_b   1.000
_cell.length_c   1.000
_cell.angle_alpha   90.00
_cell.angle_beta   90.00
_cell.angle_gamma   90.00
#
_symmetry.space_group_name_H-M   'P 1'
#
loop_
_entity.id
_entity.type
_entity.pdbx_description
1 polymer ?
#
loop_
_entity_poly.entity_id
_entity_poly.type
_entity_poly.pdbx_seq_one_letter_code
_entity_poly.pdbx_strand_id
1 'polypeptide(L)'
;MSPADFTFDIIFSFIAVRQARQVRHGSTAPDFHAKYGNGLMIGGTVFCTAVWAYVLTQTGITWNMSPVGKVMPQEWREAEE
;
A
#
# COMPACT_ATOMS: atom_id res chain seq x y z
N MET A 1 18.56 42.29 28.46
CA MET A 1 17.46 41.96 27.52
C MET A 1 16.31 42.88 27.82
N SER A 2 15.90 43.73 26.87
CA SER A 2 14.78 44.65 27.06
C SER A 2 13.44 43.91 26.88
N PRO A 3 12.36 44.29 27.60
CA PRO A 3 11.03 43.74 27.38
C PRO A 3 10.54 43.82 25.91
N ALA A 4 11.06 44.80 25.17
CA ALA A 4 10.78 44.98 23.75
C ALA A 4 11.36 43.85 22.88
N ASP A 5 12.54 43.31 23.24
CA ASP A 5 13.22 42.26 22.48
C ASP A 5 12.46 40.93 22.59
N PHE A 6 11.99 40.60 23.81
CA PHE A 6 11.21 39.38 24.05
C PHE A 6 9.86 39.39 23.31
N THR A 7 9.22 40.55 23.24
CA THR A 7 7.96 40.72 22.52
C THR A 7 8.16 40.58 21.01
N PHE A 8 9.26 41.12 20.48
CA PHE A 8 9.64 41.00 19.08
C PHE A 8 9.92 39.54 18.69
N ASP A 9 10.68 38.81 19.50
CA ASP A 9 11.00 37.39 19.27
C ASP A 9 9.75 36.51 19.29
N ILE A 10 8.82 36.75 20.22
CA ILE A 10 7.54 36.04 20.28
C ILE A 10 6.74 36.29 18.99
N ILE A 11 6.57 37.54 18.59
CA ILE A 11 5.80 37.90 17.38
C ILE A 11 6.45 37.29 16.13
N PHE A 12 7.77 37.35 16.02
CA PHE A 12 8.51 36.76 14.90
C PHE A 12 8.33 35.24 14.84
N SER A 13 8.41 34.55 15.98
CA SER A 13 8.17 33.11 16.08
C SER A 13 6.74 32.72 15.67
N PHE A 14 5.73 33.47 16.12
CA PHE A 14 4.34 33.25 15.73
C PHE A 14 4.11 33.44 14.22
N ILE A 15 4.73 34.46 13.62
CA ILE A 15 4.66 34.70 12.17
C ILE A 15 5.36 33.58 11.42
N ALA A 16 6.56 33.17 11.84
CA ALA A 16 7.33 32.10 11.22
C ALA A 16 6.56 30.76 11.22
N VAL A 17 5.93 30.38 12.34
CA VAL A 17 5.10 29.17 12.44
C VAL A 17 3.89 29.23 11.52
N ARG A 18 3.22 30.39 11.45
CA ARG A 18 2.08 30.59 10.55
C ARG A 18 2.49 30.51 9.08
N GLN A 19 3.60 31.13 8.69
CA GLN A 19 4.13 31.07 7.32
C GLN A 19 4.54 29.65 6.94
N ALA A 20 5.24 28.93 7.83
CA ALA A 20 5.59 27.52 7.61
C ALA A 20 4.36 26.62 7.41
N ARG A 21 3.28 26.87 8.16
CA ARG A 21 2.00 26.16 7.99
C ARG A 21 1.31 26.52 6.68
N GLN A 22 1.34 27.78 6.27
CA GLN A 22 0.76 28.23 4.98
C GLN A 22 1.55 27.71 3.78
N VAL A 23 2.88 27.62 3.83
CA VAL A 23 3.67 27.01 2.74
C VAL A 23 3.37 25.52 2.61
N ARG A 24 3.17 24.82 3.73
CA ARG A 24 2.85 23.38 3.73
C ARG A 24 1.41 23.07 3.27
N HIS A 25 0.44 23.92 3.58
CA HIS A 25 -0.98 23.67 3.27
C HIS A 25 -1.57 24.56 2.15
N GLY A 26 -0.85 25.60 1.73
CA GLY A 26 -1.26 26.56 0.69
C GLY A 26 -0.44 26.44 -0.60
N SER A 27 0.43 25.45 -0.71
CA SER A 27 1.06 25.11 -1.98
C SER A 27 -0.02 24.66 -2.97
N THR A 28 -0.20 25.42 -4.05
CA THR A 28 -1.11 25.09 -5.15
C THR A 28 -0.50 24.10 -6.13
N ALA A 29 0.74 23.67 -5.90
CA ALA A 29 1.38 22.64 -6.71
C ALA A 29 0.67 21.28 -6.48
N PRO A 30 0.43 20.49 -7.54
CA PRO A 30 -0.13 19.14 -7.39
C PRO A 30 0.72 18.32 -6.43
N ASP A 31 0.10 17.76 -5.40
CA ASP A 31 0.77 16.85 -4.49
C ASP A 31 1.07 15.50 -5.18
N PHE A 32 1.75 14.62 -4.45
CA PHE A 32 2.13 13.31 -4.95
C PHE A 32 0.92 12.47 -5.44
N HIS A 33 -0.19 12.50 -4.71
CA HIS A 33 -1.38 11.72 -5.03
C HIS A 33 -2.09 12.28 -6.26
N ALA A 34 -2.12 13.61 -6.41
CA ALA A 34 -2.64 14.26 -7.61
C ALA A 34 -1.81 13.90 -8.86
N LYS A 35 -0.47 13.80 -8.73
CA LYS A 35 0.41 13.53 -9.87
C LYS A 35 0.55 12.05 -10.22
N TYR A 36 0.61 11.17 -9.22
CA TYR A 36 0.96 9.76 -9.42
C TYR A 36 -0.07 8.77 -8.86
N GLY A 37 -1.06 9.22 -8.08
CA GLY A 37 -1.98 8.34 -7.36
C GLY A 37 -2.66 7.32 -8.25
N ASN A 38 -3.29 7.77 -9.34
CA ASN A 38 -4.00 6.87 -10.26
C ASN A 38 -3.06 5.85 -10.92
N GLY A 39 -1.90 6.31 -11.40
CA GLY A 39 -0.90 5.43 -12.04
C GLY A 39 -0.34 4.40 -11.07
N LEU A 40 -0.04 4.82 -9.84
CA LEU A 40 0.45 3.94 -8.78
C LEU A 40 -0.61 2.91 -8.37
N MET A 41 -1.87 3.33 -8.24
CA MET A 41 -2.98 2.44 -7.88
C MET A 41 -3.19 1.38 -8.96
N ILE A 42 -3.33 1.78 -10.23
CA ILE A 42 -3.56 0.85 -11.33
C ILE A 42 -2.35 -0.08 -11.51
N GLY A 43 -1.13 0.48 -11.55
CA GLY A 43 0.09 -0.30 -11.72
C GLY A 43 0.32 -1.28 -10.56
N GLY A 44 0.12 -0.83 -9.32
CA GLY A 44 0.24 -1.66 -8.13
C GLY A 44 -0.79 -2.81 -8.11
N THR A 45 -2.05 -2.53 -8.46
CA THR A 45 -3.08 -3.57 -8.57
C THR A 45 -2.74 -4.59 -9.64
N VAL A 46 -2.36 -4.16 -10.85
CA VAL A 46 -1.99 -5.06 -11.95
C VAL A 46 -0.78 -5.91 -11.58
N PHE A 47 0.27 -5.28 -11.03
CA PHE A 47 1.48 -5.98 -10.61
C PHE A 47 1.19 -7.02 -9.52
N CYS A 48 0.49 -6.62 -8.45
CA CYS A 48 0.17 -7.48 -7.33
C CYS A 48 -0.65 -8.70 -7.77
N THR A 49 -1.73 -8.46 -8.52
CA THR A 49 -2.59 -9.54 -9.02
C THR A 49 -1.86 -10.47 -9.97
N ALA A 50 -1.04 -9.95 -10.88
CA ALA A 50 -0.28 -10.78 -11.83
C ALA A 50 0.76 -11.66 -11.12
N VAL A 51 1.56 -11.10 -10.21
CA VAL A 51 2.57 -11.85 -9.47
C VAL A 51 1.93 -12.92 -8.61
N TRP A 52 0.88 -12.58 -7.86
CA TRP A 52 0.21 -13.58 -7.02
C TRP A 52 -0.53 -14.63 -7.85
N ALA A 53 -1.18 -14.27 -8.96
CA ALA A 53 -1.77 -15.26 -9.86
C ALA A 53 -0.72 -16.26 -10.37
N TYR A 54 0.46 -15.76 -10.78
CA TYR A 54 1.58 -16.61 -11.19
C TYR A 54 2.05 -17.52 -10.05
N VAL A 55 2.26 -16.98 -8.85
CA VAL A 55 2.64 -17.79 -7.68
C VAL A 55 1.62 -18.89 -7.42
N LEU A 56 0.33 -18.52 -7.38
CA LEU A 56 -0.76 -19.44 -7.03
C LEU A 56 -0.93 -20.58 -8.04
N THR A 57 -0.61 -20.37 -9.33
CA THR A 57 -0.95 -21.31 -10.41
C THR A 57 0.25 -21.93 -11.13
N GLN A 58 1.34 -21.19 -11.29
CA GLN A 58 2.44 -21.57 -12.19
C GLN A 58 3.70 -22.07 -11.48
N THR A 59 3.82 -21.89 -10.17
CA THR A 59 5.02 -22.31 -9.42
C THR A 59 5.00 -23.77 -8.96
N GLY A 60 3.90 -24.49 -9.21
CA GLY A 60 3.75 -25.89 -8.81
C GLY A 60 3.33 -26.10 -7.34
N ILE A 61 2.79 -25.07 -6.67
CA ILE A 61 2.29 -25.20 -5.29
C ILE A 61 1.17 -26.24 -5.23
N THR A 62 1.38 -27.26 -4.38
CA THR A 62 0.37 -28.27 -4.08
C THR A 62 -0.57 -27.76 -2.98
N TRP A 63 -1.74 -27.32 -3.40
CA TRP A 63 -2.73 -26.73 -2.48
C TRP A 63 -3.51 -27.73 -1.62
N ASN A 64 -3.45 -29.03 -1.94
CA ASN A 64 -4.21 -30.11 -1.27
C ASN A 64 -5.68 -29.73 -1.01
N MET A 65 -6.34 -29.22 -2.04
CA MET A 65 -7.75 -28.83 -1.97
C MET A 65 -8.63 -30.06 -1.72
N SER A 66 -9.79 -29.85 -1.07
CA SER A 66 -10.71 -30.95 -0.78
C SER A 66 -10.98 -31.83 -2.01
N PRO A 67 -10.86 -33.17 -1.89
CA PRO A 67 -11.03 -34.11 -3.00
C PRO A 67 -12.50 -34.30 -3.39
N VAL A 68 -13.44 -33.89 -2.53
CA VAL A 68 -14.88 -34.06 -2.73
C VAL A 68 -15.33 -33.38 -4.04
N GLY A 69 -15.92 -34.17 -4.93
CA GLY A 69 -16.39 -33.70 -6.24
C GLY A 69 -15.29 -33.41 -7.27
N LYS A 70 -14.01 -33.68 -6.96
CA LYS A 70 -12.87 -33.46 -7.87
C LYS A 70 -12.09 -34.72 -8.20
N VAL A 71 -12.00 -35.66 -7.26
CA VAL A 71 -11.23 -36.89 -7.40
C VAL A 71 -12.19 -38.09 -7.33
N MET A 72 -12.11 -38.99 -8.31
CA MET A 72 -12.80 -40.28 -8.26
C MET A 72 -12.07 -41.21 -7.28
N PRO A 73 -12.74 -41.73 -6.23
CA PRO A 73 -12.14 -42.72 -5.35
C PRO A 73 -11.71 -43.95 -6.14
N GLN A 74 -10.50 -44.44 -5.86
CA GLN A 74 -9.99 -45.68 -6.44
C GLN A 74 -9.92 -46.74 -5.35
N GLU A 75 -10.20 -47.99 -5.71
CA GLU A 75 -9.94 -49.14 -4.84
C GLU A 75 -8.43 -49.21 -4.60
N TRP A 76 -8.04 -49.23 -3.32
CA TRP A 76 -6.64 -49.16 -2.92
C TRP A 76 -6.07 -50.53 -2.50
N ARG A 77 -6.91 -51.56 -2.44
CA ARG A 77 -6.52 -52.93 -2.09
C ARG A 77 -6.81 -53.86 -3.27
N GLU A 78 -5.82 -54.64 -3.66
CA GLU A 78 -5.97 -55.67 -4.69
C GLU A 78 -6.88 -56.81 -4.19
N ALA A 79 -7.51 -57.52 -5.11
CA ALA A 79 -8.30 -58.70 -4.76
C ALA A 79 -7.35 -59.80 -4.27
N GLU A 80 -7.65 -60.35 -3.09
CA GLU A 80 -6.91 -61.47 -2.51
C GLU A 80 -7.21 -62.72 -3.36
N GLU A 81 -6.19 -63.29 -4.02
CA GLU A 81 -6.29 -64.56 -4.77
C GLU A 81 -6.31 -65.78 -3.85
#